data_AF-A0A8C2V2N9-F1
#
_entry.id   AF-A0A8C2V2N9-F1
#
_cell.length_a   1.000
_cell.length_b   1.000
_cell.length_c   1.000
_cell.angle_alpha   90.00
_cell.angle_beta   90.00
_cell.angle_gamma   90.00
#
_symmetry.space_group_name_H-M   'P 1'
#
loop_
_entity.id
_entity.type
_entity.pdbx_description
1 polymer ?
#
loop_
_entity_poly.entity_id
_entity_poly.type
_entity_poly.pdbx_seq_one_letter_code
_entity_poly.pdbx_strand_id
1 'polypeptide(L)'
;MAAPQQPATSSLRLLEEALGMGLTSSGDSADAEAAEGAYYLEQVTITETSEDDYEYEEIPDDNFSIPEGEEDLARAVQIVQEQTTDTQILEQETVLPSRHAVPEVIEDFLCNFLIKMGMTRTLGCFQSEWYELVQKGVTELRPAQSVPDVYTQIMLLESDNKNLKKDLKHFKHAADKAREDLLKTQKERDFHRMHHKRVIQEKNKLINDLKELKLHYASYEPTIRVLHEKHHALLKEKMLASLERDRAVGKISGLHETLKGIEAGFISHIPEIKGKSNI
;
A
#
# COMPACT_ATOMS: atom_id res chain seq x y z
N MET A 1 24.72 -31.73 58.83
CA MET A 1 23.50 -31.17 59.44
C MET A 1 23.19 -29.86 58.77
N ALA A 2 21.92 -29.67 58.36
CA ALA A 2 21.29 -28.48 57.77
C ALA A 2 21.71 -28.09 56.33
N ALA A 3 20.86 -27.57 55.44
CA ALA A 3 19.41 -27.57 55.20
C ALA A 3 19.25 -26.90 53.81
N PRO A 4 18.29 -27.29 52.94
CA PRO A 4 18.14 -26.69 51.62
C PRO A 4 17.32 -25.38 51.66
N GLN A 5 17.75 -24.39 50.88
CA GLN A 5 17.10 -23.09 50.65
C GLN A 5 15.75 -23.23 49.93
N GLN A 6 14.74 -22.49 50.42
CA GLN A 6 13.45 -22.26 49.76
C GLN A 6 13.54 -21.12 48.74
N PRO A 7 12.89 -21.20 47.56
CA PRO A 7 12.72 -20.07 46.67
C PRO A 7 11.43 -19.28 46.99
N ALA A 8 11.55 -17.95 46.92
CA ALA A 8 10.50 -16.97 47.16
C ALA A 8 9.40 -17.02 46.07
N THR A 9 8.20 -17.48 46.44
CA THR A 9 6.99 -17.41 45.58
C THR A 9 5.75 -16.91 46.34
N SER A 10 5.92 -16.27 47.50
CA SER A 10 4.79 -15.87 48.36
C SER A 10 4.18 -14.50 48.03
N SER A 11 4.88 -13.63 47.31
CA SER A 11 4.44 -12.24 47.12
C SER A 11 3.39 -12.05 46.01
N LEU A 12 3.34 -12.95 45.01
CA LEU A 12 2.38 -12.86 43.90
C LEU A 12 0.98 -13.36 44.28
N ARG A 13 0.87 -14.38 45.14
CA ARG A 13 -0.43 -14.88 45.62
C ARG A 13 -1.16 -13.88 46.51
N LEU A 14 -0.41 -13.09 47.29
CA LEU A 14 -0.97 -12.06 48.17
C LEU A 14 -1.62 -10.90 47.40
N LEU A 15 -1.18 -10.63 46.16
CA LEU A 15 -1.78 -9.61 45.30
C LEU A 15 -3.07 -10.08 44.63
N GLU A 16 -3.18 -11.38 44.36
CA GLU A 16 -4.39 -11.98 43.76
C GLU A 16 -5.55 -12.00 44.76
N GLU A 17 -5.26 -12.19 46.05
CA GLU A 17 -6.24 -12.21 47.13
C GLU A 17 -6.76 -10.80 47.50
N ALA A 18 -5.93 -9.77 47.32
CA ALA A 18 -6.29 -8.38 47.64
C ALA A 18 -7.26 -7.73 46.63
N LEU A 19 -7.36 -8.27 45.41
CA LEU A 19 -8.20 -7.71 44.34
C LEU A 19 -9.61 -8.32 44.25
N GLY A 20 -10.00 -9.16 45.21
CA GLY A 20 -11.42 -9.51 45.42
C GLY A 20 -12.13 -10.12 44.20
N MET A 21 -11.42 -10.76 43.28
CA MET A 21 -12.03 -11.48 42.16
C MET A 21 -12.32 -12.94 42.55
N GLY A 22 -13.18 -13.11 43.55
CA GLY A 22 -13.78 -14.39 43.86
C GLY A 22 -14.90 -14.69 42.86
N LEU A 23 -14.70 -15.68 41.99
CA LEU A 23 -15.80 -16.29 41.23
C LEU A 23 -16.82 -16.84 42.23
N THR A 24 -17.99 -16.20 42.31
CA THR A 24 -19.13 -16.76 43.00
C THR A 24 -19.72 -17.88 42.14
N SER A 25 -19.52 -19.12 42.59
CA SER A 25 -20.32 -20.25 42.15
C SER A 25 -21.75 -20.11 42.70
N SER A 26 -22.74 -19.90 41.83
CA SER A 26 -24.13 -20.23 42.16
C SER A 26 -24.89 -20.66 40.91
N GLY A 27 -25.12 -21.97 40.84
CA GLY A 27 -26.18 -22.70 40.12
C GLY A 27 -26.68 -22.17 38.78
N ASP A 28 -26.46 -22.93 37.72
CA ASP A 28 -27.49 -23.91 37.38
C ASP A 28 -26.92 -25.12 36.63
N SER A 29 -27.48 -26.28 36.96
CA SER A 29 -27.12 -27.58 36.41
C SER A 29 -27.98 -27.86 35.17
N ALA A 30 -27.51 -27.44 33.99
CA ALA A 30 -27.92 -28.01 32.71
C ALA A 30 -26.90 -27.64 31.64
N ASP A 31 -26.65 -28.57 30.73
CA ASP A 31 -25.77 -28.48 29.55
C ASP A 31 -24.27 -28.72 29.80
N ALA A 32 -23.98 -29.96 30.19
CA ALA A 32 -22.73 -30.62 29.84
C ALA A 32 -22.74 -31.00 28.35
N GLU A 33 -22.37 -30.09 27.43
CA GLU A 33 -21.95 -30.38 26.04
C GLU A 33 -21.57 -29.11 25.25
N ALA A 34 -20.50 -28.40 25.65
CA ALA A 34 -19.93 -27.32 24.81
C ALA A 34 -18.47 -26.96 25.14
N ALA A 35 -17.68 -27.90 25.67
CA ALA A 35 -16.25 -27.67 25.92
C ALA A 35 -15.38 -28.07 24.73
N GLU A 36 -15.80 -27.73 23.51
CA GLU A 36 -14.96 -27.86 22.32
C GLU A 36 -14.32 -26.50 22.01
N GLY A 37 -13.03 -26.38 22.33
CA GLY A 37 -12.06 -25.41 21.82
C GLY A 37 -12.53 -23.96 21.57
N ALA A 38 -12.11 -23.03 22.41
CA ALA A 38 -12.06 -21.63 22.00
C ALA A 38 -11.04 -21.47 20.84
N TYR A 39 -11.52 -21.40 19.61
CA TYR A 39 -10.70 -21.11 18.44
C TYR A 39 -10.54 -19.60 18.30
N TYR A 40 -9.30 -19.13 18.23
CA TYR A 40 -8.98 -17.75 17.87
C TYR A 40 -8.59 -17.72 16.39
N LEU A 41 -9.25 -16.87 15.61
CA LEU A 41 -8.86 -16.60 14.23
C LEU A 41 -7.65 -15.66 14.25
N GLU A 42 -6.46 -16.24 14.07
CA GLU A 42 -5.25 -15.49 13.76
C GLU A 42 -5.37 -14.94 12.35
N GLN A 43 -5.24 -13.62 12.20
CA GLN A 43 -5.24 -12.96 10.89
C GLN A 43 -3.91 -13.25 10.19
N VAL A 44 -3.80 -14.44 9.58
CA VAL A 44 -2.64 -14.84 8.78
C VAL A 44 -2.73 -14.16 7.42
N THR A 45 -1.94 -13.10 7.21
CA THR A 45 -1.71 -12.58 5.87
C THR A 45 -0.78 -13.57 5.17
N ILE A 46 -1.29 -14.30 4.18
CA ILE A 46 -0.47 -15.19 3.34
C ILE A 46 0.47 -14.29 2.54
N THR A 47 1.64 -13.99 3.10
CA THR A 47 2.77 -13.49 2.35
C THR A 47 3.32 -14.70 1.60
N GLU A 48 2.79 -14.93 0.38
CA GLU A 48 3.45 -15.83 -0.56
C GLU A 48 4.93 -15.44 -0.60
N THR A 49 5.76 -16.40 -0.19
CA THR A 49 7.20 -16.23 -0.01
C THR A 49 7.81 -15.58 -1.24
N SER A 50 8.56 -14.52 -0.98
CA SER A 50 9.40 -13.74 -1.87
C SER A 50 10.18 -14.60 -2.89
N GLU A 51 9.60 -14.77 -4.07
CA GLU A 51 10.32 -14.91 -5.34
C GLU A 51 9.77 -13.82 -6.25
N ASP A 52 10.29 -12.61 -6.09
CA ASP A 52 10.06 -11.51 -7.02
C ASP A 52 11.43 -11.04 -7.51
N ASP A 53 12.03 -11.83 -8.41
CA ASP A 53 13.29 -11.53 -9.10
C ASP A 53 13.11 -10.42 -10.17
N TYR A 54 11.96 -9.76 -10.23
CA TYR A 54 11.69 -8.70 -11.20
C TYR A 54 11.99 -7.33 -10.60
N GLU A 55 13.01 -6.70 -11.18
CA GLU A 55 13.43 -5.33 -10.89
C GLU A 55 12.32 -4.36 -11.33
N TYR A 56 11.73 -3.65 -10.37
CA TYR A 56 10.74 -2.63 -10.63
C TYR A 56 11.43 -1.41 -11.24
N GLU A 57 11.15 -1.11 -12.52
CA GLU A 57 11.52 0.18 -13.10
C GLU A 57 10.77 1.29 -12.39
N GLU A 58 11.52 2.17 -11.72
CA GLU A 58 11.02 3.41 -11.14
C GLU A 58 10.44 4.25 -12.28
N ILE A 59 9.11 4.37 -12.32
CA ILE A 59 8.45 5.27 -13.26
C ILE A 59 8.94 6.68 -12.91
N PRO A 60 9.54 7.44 -13.85
CA PRO A 60 9.94 8.80 -13.59
C PRO A 60 8.76 9.56 -13.02
N ASP A 61 8.96 10.14 -11.84
CA ASP A 61 8.02 11.02 -11.20
C ASP A 61 7.95 12.27 -12.09
N ASP A 62 7.11 12.23 -13.12
CA ASP A 62 6.70 13.39 -13.91
C ASP A 62 5.80 14.23 -13.00
N ASN A 63 6.46 14.80 -11.98
CA ASN A 63 5.94 15.80 -11.09
C ASN A 63 5.75 17.07 -11.92
N PHE A 64 4.68 17.09 -12.72
CA PHE A 64 4.05 18.31 -13.19
C PHE A 64 3.39 18.99 -11.99
N SER A 65 4.20 19.42 -11.04
CA SER A 65 3.87 20.50 -10.14
C SER A 65 3.71 21.74 -11.02
N ILE A 66 2.46 22.03 -11.36
CA ILE A 66 2.03 23.29 -11.96
C ILE A 66 2.56 24.41 -11.04
N PRO A 67 3.49 25.25 -11.49
CA PRO A 67 3.99 26.34 -10.68
C PRO A 67 3.11 27.55 -10.96
N GLU A 68 2.05 27.75 -10.19
CA GLU A 68 1.47 29.10 -10.08
C GLU A 68 0.46 29.21 -8.94
N GLY A 69 0.90 29.94 -7.92
CA GLY A 69 0.11 30.42 -6.81
C GLY A 69 1.05 31.31 -6.01
N GLU A 70 1.10 32.58 -6.39
CA GLU A 70 1.98 33.64 -5.87
C GLU A 70 1.99 33.70 -4.33
N GLU A 71 2.88 32.95 -3.69
CA GLU A 71 3.33 33.27 -2.33
C GLU A 71 4.49 34.24 -2.44
N ASP A 72 4.13 35.52 -2.40
CA ASP A 72 5.03 36.67 -2.38
C ASP A 72 6.04 36.51 -1.23
N LEU A 73 7.29 36.17 -1.57
CA LEU A 73 8.40 35.95 -0.63
C LEU A 73 8.55 37.13 0.35
N ALA A 74 8.22 38.35 -0.10
CA ALA A 74 8.20 39.54 0.73
C ALA A 74 7.21 39.45 1.90
N ARG A 75 6.04 38.85 1.69
CA ARG A 75 5.01 38.66 2.72
C ARG A 75 5.43 37.60 3.74
N ALA A 76 6.07 36.52 3.29
CA ALA A 76 6.64 35.51 4.19
C ALA A 76 7.75 36.07 5.07
N VAL A 77 8.66 36.88 4.49
CA VAL A 77 9.72 37.57 5.25
C VAL A 77 9.12 38.58 6.23
N GLN A 78 8.09 39.32 5.84
CA GLN A 78 7.40 40.27 6.73
C GLN A 78 6.73 39.57 7.91
N ILE A 79 6.03 38.44 7.68
CA ILE A 79 5.40 37.65 8.74
C ILE A 79 6.45 37.09 9.70
N VAL A 80 7.57 36.57 9.18
CA VAL A 80 8.67 36.07 10.02
C VAL A 80 9.28 37.21 10.85
N GLN A 81 9.49 38.38 10.24
CA GLN A 81 10.03 39.56 10.93
C GLN A 81 9.06 40.03 12.03
N GLU A 82 7.77 40.13 11.74
CA GLU A 82 6.72 40.54 12.67
C GLU A 82 6.60 39.52 13.82
N GLN A 83 6.65 38.22 13.54
CA GLN A 83 6.71 37.16 14.56
C GLN A 83 7.99 37.23 15.41
N THR A 84 9.14 37.54 14.83
CA THR A 84 10.37 37.77 15.63
C THR A 84 10.28 39.03 16.49
N THR A 85 9.52 40.04 16.06
CA THR A 85 9.36 41.29 16.82
C THR A 85 8.35 41.08 17.95
N ASP A 86 7.23 40.39 17.67
CA ASP A 86 6.23 40.02 18.66
C ASP A 86 6.80 39.08 19.73
N THR A 87 7.63 38.11 19.35
CA THR A 87 8.35 37.26 20.32
C THR A 87 9.32 38.07 21.17
N GLN A 88 10.04 39.04 20.59
CA GLN A 88 10.92 39.94 21.35
C GLN A 88 10.16 40.87 22.31
N ILE A 89 8.97 41.34 21.91
CA ILE A 89 8.11 42.18 22.75
C ILE A 89 7.47 41.36 23.86
N LEU A 90 7.03 40.13 23.58
CA LEU A 90 6.57 39.16 24.59
C LEU A 90 7.67 38.77 25.58
N GLU A 91 8.93 38.72 25.13
CA GLU A 91 10.09 38.49 26.00
C GLU A 91 10.46 39.72 26.84
N GLN A 92 10.16 40.94 26.38
CA GLN A 92 10.46 42.19 27.09
C GLN A 92 9.33 42.69 28.00
N GLU A 93 8.08 42.36 27.72
CA GLU A 93 6.93 42.82 28.49
C GLU A 93 6.47 41.76 29.49
N THR A 94 7.02 41.86 30.70
CA THR A 94 6.47 41.49 32.03
C THR A 94 7.53 40.92 32.98
N VAL A 95 8.66 41.61 33.12
CA VAL A 95 9.36 41.59 34.43
C VAL A 95 8.65 42.57 35.37
N LEU A 96 7.37 42.28 35.67
CA LEU A 96 6.91 42.58 37.02
C LEU A 96 7.79 41.72 37.92
N PRO A 97 8.34 42.25 39.03
CA PRO A 97 8.91 41.38 40.04
C PRO A 97 7.76 40.46 40.45
N SER A 98 7.78 39.22 39.97
CA SER A 98 7.01 38.14 40.57
C SER A 98 7.36 38.24 42.03
N ARG A 99 6.43 38.77 42.82
CA ARG A 99 6.54 38.84 44.26
C ARG A 99 6.68 37.39 44.63
N HIS A 100 7.93 36.96 44.81
CA HIS A 100 8.24 35.58 45.14
C HIS A 100 7.31 35.28 46.29
N ALA A 101 6.43 34.30 46.12
CA ALA A 101 5.72 33.72 47.23
C ALA A 101 6.85 33.22 48.12
N VAL A 102 7.23 34.07 49.08
CA VAL A 102 8.30 33.77 50.03
C VAL A 102 7.81 32.49 50.67
N PRO A 103 8.53 31.38 50.46
CA PRO A 103 8.13 30.09 51.01
C PRO A 103 7.86 30.31 52.49
N GLU A 104 6.68 29.90 52.97
CA GLU A 104 6.38 29.98 54.39
C GLU A 104 7.57 29.38 55.13
N VAL A 105 8.28 30.24 55.85
CA VAL A 105 9.44 29.82 56.63
C VAL A 105 8.88 28.81 57.61
N ILE A 106 9.56 27.68 57.82
CA ILE A 106 9.09 26.58 58.70
C ILE A 106 8.62 27.12 60.07
N GLU A 107 9.18 28.25 60.51
CA GLU A 107 8.74 29.07 61.64
C GLU A 107 7.26 29.49 61.58
N ASP A 108 6.79 30.04 60.45
CA ASP A 108 5.40 30.47 60.26
C ASP A 108 4.44 29.28 60.31
N PHE A 109 4.81 28.15 59.71
CA PHE A 109 4.02 26.91 59.81
C PHE A 109 3.90 26.44 61.27
N LEU A 110 5.01 26.39 62.01
CA LEU A 110 5.01 25.96 63.40
C LEU A 110 4.24 26.93 64.30
N CYS A 111 4.41 28.24 64.12
CA CYS A 111 3.67 29.26 64.85
C CYS A 111 2.17 29.14 64.56
N ASN A 112 1.78 29.06 63.28
CA ASN A 112 0.38 28.93 62.88
C ASN A 112 -0.24 27.62 63.39
N PHE A 113 0.51 26.52 63.38
CA PHE A 113 0.07 25.23 63.93
C PHE A 113 -0.18 25.32 65.44
N LEU A 114 0.78 25.86 66.21
CA LEU A 114 0.67 25.98 67.67
C LEU A 114 -0.45 26.94 68.09
N ILE A 115 -0.67 28.01 67.32
CA ILE A 115 -1.80 28.94 67.50
C ILE A 115 -3.13 28.22 67.22
N LYS A 116 -3.25 27.53 66.08
CA LYS A 116 -4.49 26.82 65.70
C LYS A 116 -4.89 25.73 66.68
N MET A 117 -3.90 25.06 67.29
CA MET A 117 -4.12 24.01 68.28
C MET A 117 -4.27 24.56 69.72
N GLY A 118 -4.21 25.88 69.92
CA GLY A 118 -4.38 26.51 71.24
C GLY A 118 -3.21 26.28 72.21
N MET A 119 -2.04 25.87 71.71
CA MET A 119 -0.86 25.52 72.51
C MET A 119 -0.01 26.75 72.87
N THR A 120 -0.63 27.75 73.51
CA THR A 120 -0.03 29.08 73.74
C THR A 120 1.22 29.05 74.63
N ARG A 121 1.29 28.13 75.60
CA ARG A 121 2.48 27.95 76.45
C ARG A 121 3.67 27.40 75.64
N THR A 122 3.43 26.41 74.79
CA THR A 122 4.46 25.81 73.92
C THR A 122 4.92 26.80 72.86
N LEU A 123 4.00 27.58 72.29
CA LEU A 123 4.33 28.69 71.40
C LEU A 123 5.24 29.71 72.07
N GLY A 124 4.92 30.12 73.30
CA GLY A 124 5.74 31.08 74.05
C GLY A 124 7.14 30.56 74.37
N CYS A 125 7.27 29.29 74.75
CA CYS A 125 8.57 28.64 74.94
C CYS A 125 9.36 28.56 73.63
N PHE A 126 8.72 28.08 72.56
CA PHE A 126 9.33 27.97 71.24
C PHE A 126 9.84 29.31 70.71
N GLN A 127 9.02 30.36 70.76
CA GLN A 127 9.42 31.70 70.32
C GLN A 127 10.58 32.24 71.15
N SER A 128 10.53 32.07 72.48
CA SER A 128 11.60 32.55 73.37
C SER A 128 12.94 31.87 73.08
N GLU A 129 12.95 30.53 72.95
CA GLU A 129 14.15 29.76 72.63
C GLU A 129 14.65 30.06 71.21
N TRP A 130 13.74 30.22 70.24
CA TRP A 130 14.05 30.54 68.85
C TRP A 130 14.73 31.91 68.73
N TYR A 131 14.15 32.96 69.33
CA TYR A 131 14.73 34.30 69.32
C TYR A 131 16.06 34.37 70.11
N GLU A 132 16.20 33.59 71.19
CA GLU A 132 17.45 33.48 71.93
C GLU A 132 18.55 32.84 71.07
N LEU A 133 18.22 31.81 70.29
CA LEU A 133 19.14 31.12 69.39
C LEU A 133 19.57 32.02 68.21
N VAL A 134 18.63 32.80 67.68
CA VAL A 134 18.87 33.83 66.65
C VAL A 134 19.79 34.93 67.18
N GLN A 135 19.54 35.45 68.39
CA GLN A 135 20.37 36.51 68.99
C GLN A 135 21.79 36.03 69.32
N LYS A 136 21.96 34.75 69.68
CA LYS A 136 23.28 34.15 69.92
C LYS A 136 24.05 33.84 68.63
N GLY A 137 23.47 34.08 67.45
CA GLY A 137 24.12 33.85 66.16
C GLY A 137 24.45 32.38 65.87
N VAL A 138 23.84 31.44 66.60
CA VAL A 138 24.07 29.99 66.45
C VAL A 138 23.34 29.46 65.23
N THR A 139 22.30 30.15 64.77
CA THR A 139 21.54 29.77 63.59
C THR A 139 22.14 30.43 62.34
N GLU A 140 23.19 29.84 61.77
CA GLU A 140 23.37 29.95 60.32
C GLU A 140 22.16 29.26 59.68
N LEU A 141 21.09 30.02 59.47
CA LEU A 141 20.04 29.68 58.53
C LEU A 141 20.70 29.57 57.16
N ARG A 142 21.32 28.41 56.87
CA ARG A 142 21.50 27.95 55.49
C ARG A 142 20.16 28.25 54.83
N PRO A 143 20.11 29.07 53.77
CA PRO A 143 18.85 29.49 53.18
C PRO A 143 18.08 28.21 52.97
N ALA A 144 16.99 28.04 53.75
CA ALA A 144 16.24 26.81 53.76
C ALA A 144 15.94 26.54 52.31
N GLN A 145 16.53 25.49 51.73
CA GLN A 145 16.17 25.07 50.39
C GLN A 145 14.67 24.91 50.49
N SER A 146 13.96 25.84 49.83
CA SER A 146 12.53 25.97 49.93
C SER A 146 11.94 24.59 49.71
N VAL A 147 11.53 23.94 50.80
CA VAL A 147 10.90 22.62 50.72
C VAL A 147 9.60 22.91 49.99
N PRO A 148 9.43 22.47 48.74
CA PRO A 148 8.20 22.77 48.02
C PRO A 148 7.04 22.26 48.87
N ASP A 149 6.04 23.11 49.06
CA ASP A 149 4.82 22.65 49.71
C ASP A 149 4.35 21.40 48.97
N VAL A 150 4.03 20.34 49.71
CA VAL A 150 3.49 19.09 49.17
C VAL A 150 2.33 19.40 48.23
N TYR A 151 1.56 20.46 48.52
CA TYR A 151 0.53 20.98 47.64
C TYR A 151 1.05 21.44 46.27
N THR A 152 2.13 22.23 46.21
CA THR A 152 2.75 22.66 44.95
C THR A 152 3.25 21.48 44.13
N GLN A 153 3.84 20.48 44.79
CA GLN A 153 4.28 19.25 44.14
C GLN A 153 3.11 18.45 43.57
N ILE A 154 2.01 18.32 44.32
CA ILE A 154 0.78 17.67 43.85
C ILE A 154 0.20 18.41 42.63
N MET A 155 0.11 19.74 42.70
CA MET A 155 -0.36 20.58 41.59
C MET A 155 0.46 20.39 40.31
N LEU A 156 1.79 20.31 40.44
CA LEU A 156 2.69 20.09 39.31
C LEU A 156 2.50 18.68 38.73
N LEU A 157 2.45 17.66 39.58
CA LEU A 157 2.19 16.27 39.18
C LEU A 157 0.81 16.09 38.53
N GLU A 158 -0.21 16.81 38.98
CA GLU A 158 -1.53 16.81 38.34
C GLU A 158 -1.51 17.43 36.95
N SER A 159 -0.77 18.53 36.78
CA SER A 159 -0.55 19.17 35.47
C SER A 159 0.18 18.22 34.53
N ASP A 160 1.26 17.60 34.99
CA ASP A 160 2.04 16.63 34.21
C ASP A 160 1.20 15.41 33.84
N ASN A 161 0.41 14.87 34.77
CA ASN A 161 -0.53 13.79 34.47
C ASN A 161 -1.57 14.19 33.43
N LYS A 162 -2.07 15.43 33.47
CA LYS A 162 -3.00 15.94 32.45
C LYS A 162 -2.31 16.04 31.08
N ASN A 163 -1.07 16.52 31.03
CA ASN A 163 -0.29 16.62 29.79
C ASN A 163 0.05 15.24 29.23
N LEU A 164 0.60 14.33 30.04
CA LEU A 164 0.88 12.95 29.65
C LEU A 164 -0.36 12.22 29.13
N LYS A 165 -1.53 12.44 29.75
CA LYS A 165 -2.80 11.88 29.25
C LYS A 165 -3.21 12.44 27.89
N LYS A 166 -2.93 13.71 27.60
CA LYS A 166 -3.18 14.30 26.27
C LYS A 166 -2.21 13.70 25.26
N ASP A 167 -0.93 13.66 25.56
CA ASP A 167 0.11 13.11 24.68
C ASP A 167 -0.18 11.64 24.35
N LEU A 168 -0.56 10.84 25.35
CA LEU A 168 -0.94 9.45 25.16
C LEU A 168 -2.13 9.32 24.18
N LYS A 169 -3.14 10.18 24.27
CA LYS A 169 -4.26 10.20 23.30
C LYS A 169 -3.78 10.60 21.90
N HIS A 170 -2.90 11.59 21.79
CA HIS A 170 -2.32 12.01 20.51
C HIS A 170 -1.50 10.89 19.87
N PHE A 171 -0.63 10.21 20.63
CA PHE A 171 0.16 9.09 20.12
C PHE A 171 -0.72 7.91 19.72
N LYS A 172 -1.76 7.59 20.48
CA LYS A 172 -2.73 6.55 20.08
C LYS A 172 -3.39 6.90 18.75
N HIS A 173 -3.89 8.12 18.60
CA HIS A 173 -4.50 8.56 17.36
C HIS A 173 -3.52 8.52 16.18
N ALA A 174 -2.28 8.99 16.38
CA ALA A 174 -1.24 8.94 15.36
C ALA A 174 -0.88 7.50 14.96
N ALA A 175 -0.79 6.58 15.93
CA ALA A 175 -0.53 5.17 15.68
C ALA A 175 -1.68 4.50 14.90
N ASP A 176 -2.93 4.80 15.26
CA ASP A 176 -4.11 4.29 14.55
C ASP A 176 -4.18 4.80 13.12
N LYS A 177 -3.88 6.09 12.90
CA LYS A 177 -3.80 6.68 11.56
C LYS A 177 -2.70 6.03 10.73
N ALA A 178 -1.49 5.90 11.29
CA ALA A 178 -0.38 5.25 10.60
C ALA A 178 -0.69 3.79 10.23
N ARG A 179 -1.39 3.06 11.11
CA ARG A 179 -1.87 1.69 10.82
C ARG A 179 -2.89 1.67 9.69
N GLU A 180 -3.82 2.61 9.63
CA GLU A 180 -4.78 2.72 8.53
C GLU A 180 -4.10 3.02 7.19
N ASP A 181 -3.16 3.98 7.18
CA ASP A 181 -2.42 4.36 5.97
C ASP A 181 -1.50 3.23 5.48
N LEU A 182 -0.89 2.48 6.40
CA LEU A 182 -0.14 1.26 6.07
C LEU A 182 -1.05 0.20 5.42
N LEU A 183 -2.27 0.00 5.91
CA LEU A 183 -3.21 -0.94 5.30
C LEU A 183 -3.65 -0.49 3.89
N LYS A 184 -3.83 0.82 3.67
CA LYS A 184 -4.16 1.37 2.34
C LYS A 184 -3.01 1.13 1.35
N THR A 185 -1.79 1.46 1.73
CA THR A 185 -0.61 1.28 0.87
C THR A 185 -0.32 -0.20 0.58
N GLN A 186 -0.53 -1.10 1.56
CA GLN A 186 -0.43 -2.54 1.32
C GLN A 186 -1.45 -3.04 0.30
N LYS A 187 -2.71 -2.60 0.40
CA LYS A 187 -3.75 -2.96 -0.57
C LYS A 187 -3.42 -2.47 -1.98
N GLU A 188 -2.93 -1.24 -2.11
CA GLU A 188 -2.53 -0.68 -3.40
C GLU A 188 -1.34 -1.44 -4.00
N ARG A 189 -0.31 -1.71 -3.19
CA ARG A 189 0.82 -2.56 -3.59
C ARG A 189 0.35 -3.94 -4.07
N ASP A 190 -0.57 -4.58 -3.34
CA ASP A 190 -1.08 -5.90 -3.69
C ASP A 190 -1.95 -5.86 -4.96
N PHE A 191 -2.72 -4.80 -5.16
CA PHE A 191 -3.46 -4.54 -6.39
C PHE A 191 -2.52 -4.40 -7.59
N HIS A 192 -1.48 -3.57 -7.48
CA HIS A 192 -0.48 -3.42 -8.54
C HIS A 192 0.25 -4.72 -8.83
N ARG A 193 0.66 -5.46 -7.80
CA ARG A 193 1.35 -6.76 -7.96
C ARG A 193 0.45 -7.77 -8.66
N MET A 194 -0.82 -7.86 -8.28
CA MET A 194 -1.79 -8.75 -8.94
C MET A 194 -2.05 -8.32 -10.39
N HIS A 195 -2.24 -7.02 -10.64
CA HIS A 195 -2.48 -6.51 -11.99
C HIS A 195 -1.28 -6.75 -12.90
N HIS A 196 -0.08 -6.49 -12.42
CA HIS A 196 1.16 -6.75 -13.15
C HIS A 196 1.31 -8.23 -13.52
N LYS A 197 1.07 -9.15 -12.57
CA LYS A 197 1.06 -10.61 -12.85
C LYS A 197 0.07 -10.96 -13.96
N ARG A 198 -1.14 -10.39 -13.94
CA ARG A 198 -2.15 -10.59 -15.00
C ARG A 198 -1.67 -10.07 -16.35
N VAL A 199 -1.16 -8.84 -16.40
CA VAL A 199 -0.66 -8.21 -17.64
C VAL A 199 0.50 -9.02 -18.23
N ILE A 200 1.41 -9.55 -17.41
CA ILE A 200 2.49 -10.44 -17.89
C ILE A 200 1.91 -11.71 -18.52
N GLN A 201 0.91 -12.34 -17.90
CA GLN A 201 0.27 -13.53 -18.45
C GLN A 201 -0.37 -13.24 -19.81
N GLU A 202 -1.11 -12.14 -19.93
CA GLU A 202 -1.73 -11.69 -21.17
C GLU A 202 -0.68 -11.36 -22.25
N LYS A 203 0.39 -10.64 -21.88
CA LYS A 203 1.53 -10.35 -22.77
C LYS A 203 2.15 -11.63 -23.31
N ASN A 204 2.41 -12.61 -22.45
CA ASN A 204 3.03 -13.87 -22.85
C ASN A 204 2.11 -14.68 -23.77
N LYS A 205 0.80 -14.68 -23.51
CA LYS A 205 -0.19 -15.29 -24.40
C LYS A 205 -0.15 -14.64 -25.79
N LEU A 206 -0.19 -13.30 -25.86
CA LEU A 206 -0.15 -12.58 -27.12
C LEU A 206 1.16 -12.81 -27.89
N ILE A 207 2.28 -12.91 -27.18
CA ILE A 207 3.58 -13.26 -27.78
C ILE A 207 3.53 -14.64 -28.44
N ASN A 208 2.89 -15.62 -27.79
CA ASN A 208 2.75 -16.97 -28.35
C ASN A 208 1.83 -16.97 -29.57
N ASP A 209 0.67 -16.32 -29.50
CA ASP A 209 -0.26 -16.18 -30.61
C ASP A 209 0.44 -15.52 -31.83
N LEU A 210 1.28 -14.50 -31.59
CA LEU A 210 2.05 -13.84 -32.65
C LEU A 210 3.11 -14.78 -33.27
N LYS A 211 3.75 -15.63 -32.47
CA LYS A 211 4.72 -16.63 -32.96
C LYS A 211 4.02 -17.67 -33.84
N GLU A 212 2.88 -18.20 -33.39
CA GLU A 212 2.07 -19.15 -34.16
C GLU A 212 1.59 -18.52 -35.47
N LEU A 213 1.11 -17.29 -35.42
CA LEU A 213 0.66 -16.56 -36.60
C LEU A 213 1.81 -16.37 -37.61
N LYS A 214 2.99 -15.94 -37.14
CA LYS A 214 4.18 -15.82 -38.01
C LYS A 214 4.56 -17.14 -38.66
N LEU A 215 4.50 -18.26 -37.92
CA LEU A 215 4.77 -19.58 -38.45
C LEU A 215 3.76 -19.96 -39.54
N HIS A 216 2.47 -19.69 -39.31
CA HIS A 216 1.42 -19.94 -40.29
C HIS A 216 1.61 -19.09 -41.56
N TYR A 217 1.97 -17.81 -41.44
CA TYR A 217 2.28 -16.98 -42.61
C TYR A 217 3.53 -17.45 -43.37
N ALA A 218 4.56 -17.90 -42.67
CA ALA A 218 5.74 -18.49 -43.31
C ALA A 218 5.39 -19.73 -44.14
N SER A 219 4.32 -20.45 -43.80
CA SER A 219 3.83 -21.62 -44.56
C SER A 219 3.11 -21.25 -45.87
N TYR A 220 2.59 -20.02 -46.00
CA TYR A 220 1.94 -19.58 -47.23
C TYR A 220 2.93 -19.34 -48.37
N GLU A 221 4.13 -18.85 -48.07
CA GLU A 221 5.18 -18.60 -49.06
C GLU A 221 5.47 -19.82 -49.96
N PRO A 222 5.80 -21.02 -49.43
CA PRO A 222 6.01 -22.21 -50.26
C PRO A 222 4.74 -22.66 -50.98
N THR A 223 3.56 -22.52 -50.36
CA THR A 223 2.27 -22.89 -50.96
C THR A 223 1.98 -22.03 -52.19
N ILE A 224 2.19 -20.72 -52.09
CA ILE A 224 2.02 -19.77 -53.20
C ILE A 224 3.04 -20.06 -54.31
N ARG A 225 4.31 -20.36 -53.97
CA ARG A 225 5.33 -20.75 -54.95
C ARG A 225 4.91 -21.98 -55.75
N VAL A 226 4.50 -23.05 -55.08
CA VAL A 226 4.03 -24.29 -55.74
C VAL A 226 2.81 -24.01 -56.62
N LEU A 227 1.87 -23.17 -56.17
CA LEU A 227 0.70 -22.82 -56.96
C LEU A 227 1.07 -22.02 -58.22
N HIS A 228 2.00 -21.08 -58.09
CA HIS A 228 2.51 -20.29 -59.22
C HIS A 228 3.24 -21.18 -60.24
N GLU A 229 4.08 -22.11 -59.78
CA GLU A 229 4.75 -23.10 -60.63
C GLU A 229 3.74 -23.98 -61.37
N LYS A 230 2.73 -24.51 -60.68
CA LYS A 230 1.65 -25.31 -61.28
C LYS A 230 0.88 -24.52 -62.33
N HIS A 231 0.51 -23.27 -62.03
CA HIS A 231 -0.18 -22.41 -62.98
C HIS A 231 0.65 -22.17 -64.24
N HIS A 232 1.95 -21.90 -64.08
CA HIS A 232 2.86 -21.71 -65.20
C HIS A 232 3.03 -22.99 -66.05
N ALA A 233 3.12 -24.16 -65.42
CA ALA A 233 3.16 -25.45 -66.11
C ALA A 233 1.87 -25.72 -66.90
N LEU A 234 0.71 -25.52 -66.28
CA LEU A 234 -0.60 -25.71 -66.91
C LEU A 234 -0.79 -24.76 -68.11
N LEU A 235 -0.32 -23.52 -68.03
CA LEU A 235 -0.34 -22.59 -69.17
C LEU A 235 0.50 -23.11 -70.35
N LYS A 236 1.69 -23.67 -70.09
CA LYS A 236 2.52 -24.28 -71.14
C LYS A 236 1.84 -25.50 -71.76
N GLU A 237 1.29 -26.40 -70.95
CA GLU A 237 0.56 -27.57 -71.43
C GLU A 237 -0.67 -27.18 -72.24
N LYS A 238 -1.46 -26.20 -71.77
CA LYS A 238 -2.62 -25.66 -72.50
C LYS A 238 -2.21 -25.12 -73.88
N MET A 239 -1.08 -24.42 -73.96
CA MET A 239 -0.55 -23.90 -75.22
C MET A 239 -0.16 -25.04 -76.16
N LEU A 240 0.56 -26.06 -75.69
CA LEU A 240 0.96 -27.22 -76.49
C LEU A 240 -0.26 -28.00 -76.99
N ALA A 241 -1.22 -28.30 -76.11
CA ALA A 241 -2.47 -28.96 -76.47
C ALA A 241 -3.28 -28.13 -77.48
N SER A 242 -3.20 -26.80 -77.41
CA SER A 242 -3.83 -25.95 -78.41
C SER A 242 -3.20 -26.10 -79.79
N LEU A 243 -1.87 -26.07 -79.87
CA LEU A 243 -1.16 -26.28 -81.12
C LEU A 243 -1.41 -27.67 -81.72
N GLU A 244 -1.51 -28.70 -80.89
CA GLU A 244 -1.85 -30.06 -81.34
C GLU A 244 -3.27 -30.15 -81.89
N ARG A 245 -4.23 -29.50 -81.21
CA ARG A 245 -5.62 -29.39 -81.71
C ARG A 245 -5.66 -28.66 -83.04
N ASP A 246 -4.98 -27.53 -83.17
CA ASP A 246 -4.96 -26.74 -84.41
C ASP A 246 -4.36 -27.53 -85.58
N ARG A 247 -3.29 -28.30 -85.32
CA ARG A 247 -2.73 -29.24 -86.31
C ARG A 247 -3.72 -30.34 -86.70
N ALA A 248 -4.44 -30.92 -85.73
CA ALA A 248 -5.43 -31.96 -86.00
C ALA A 248 -6.62 -31.41 -86.80
N VAL A 249 -7.14 -30.23 -86.43
CA VAL A 249 -8.20 -29.53 -87.17
C VAL A 249 -7.74 -29.22 -88.59
N GLY A 250 -6.51 -28.71 -88.78
CA GLY A 250 -5.96 -28.46 -90.11
C GLY A 250 -5.88 -29.72 -90.98
N LYS A 251 -5.49 -30.87 -90.40
CA LYS A 251 -5.53 -32.17 -91.09
C LYS A 251 -6.95 -32.59 -91.46
N ILE A 252 -7.91 -32.45 -90.54
CA ILE A 252 -9.33 -32.79 -90.78
C ILE A 252 -9.92 -31.90 -91.88
N SER A 253 -9.66 -30.60 -91.85
CA SER A 253 -10.09 -29.65 -92.88
C SER A 253 -9.51 -30.02 -94.25
N GLY A 254 -8.20 -30.31 -94.33
CA GLY A 254 -7.58 -30.76 -95.57
C GLY A 254 -8.17 -32.08 -96.09
N LEU A 255 -8.42 -33.06 -95.21
CA LEU A 255 -9.12 -34.30 -95.58
C LEU A 255 -10.55 -34.02 -96.06
N HIS A 256 -11.30 -33.15 -95.39
CA HIS A 256 -12.65 -32.77 -95.79
C HIS A 256 -12.69 -32.09 -97.17
N GLU A 257 -11.74 -31.21 -97.46
CA GLU A 257 -11.58 -30.59 -98.78
C GLU A 257 -11.28 -31.64 -99.86
N THR A 258 -10.38 -32.60 -99.59
CA THR A 258 -10.09 -33.69 -100.53
C THR A 258 -11.32 -34.56 -100.80
N LEU A 259 -12.09 -34.90 -99.76
CA LEU A 259 -13.31 -35.70 -99.86
C LEU A 259 -14.38 -34.95 -100.66
N LYS A 260 -14.60 -33.66 -100.38
CA LYS A 260 -15.51 -32.80 -101.14
C LYS A 260 -15.10 -32.66 -102.61
N GLY A 261 -13.80 -32.57 -102.90
CA GLY A 261 -13.29 -32.55 -104.27
C GLY A 261 -13.58 -33.85 -105.02
N ILE A 262 -13.43 -35.00 -104.35
CA ILE A 262 -13.79 -36.31 -104.90
C ILE A 262 -15.30 -36.41 -105.14
N GLU A 263 -16.13 -36.01 -104.18
CA GLU A 263 -17.60 -36.00 -104.31
C GLU A 263 -18.08 -35.09 -105.45
N ALA A 264 -17.50 -33.89 -105.61
CA ALA A 264 -17.80 -33.00 -106.72
C ALA A 264 -17.38 -33.60 -108.08
N GLY A 265 -16.25 -34.32 -108.12
CA GLY A 265 -15.82 -35.09 -109.28
C GLY A 265 -16.81 -36.21 -109.65
N PHE A 266 -17.37 -36.90 -108.65
CA PHE A 266 -18.40 -37.92 -108.86
C PHE A 266 -19.72 -37.35 -109.39
N ILE A 267 -20.15 -36.17 -108.94
CA ILE A 267 -21.38 -35.51 -109.42
C ILE A 267 -21.21 -35.05 -110.89
N SER A 268 -20.00 -34.70 -111.33
CA SER A 268 -19.72 -34.35 -112.73
C SER A 268 -19.63 -35.54 -113.70
N HIS A 269 -19.68 -36.79 -113.20
CA HIS A 269 -19.61 -38.02 -114.00
C HIS A 269 -20.92 -38.82 -114.02
N ILE A 270 -22.07 -38.19 -113.76
CA ILE A 270 -23.37 -38.82 -114.04
C ILE A 270 -23.63 -38.69 -115.55
N PRO A 271 -23.65 -39.79 -116.34
CA PRO A 271 -23.97 -39.70 -117.75
C PRO A 271 -25.47 -39.40 -117.89
N GLU A 272 -25.83 -38.31 -118.58
CA GLU A 272 -27.17 -38.15 -119.15
C GLU A 272 -27.40 -39.27 -120.18
N ILE A 273 -28.11 -40.33 -119.77
CA ILE A 273 -28.59 -41.35 -120.71
C ILE A 273 -29.80 -40.77 -121.45
N LYS A 274 -29.53 -40.16 -122.60
CA LYS A 274 -30.52 -39.80 -123.61
C LYS A 274 -30.82 -41.05 -124.45
N GLY A 275 -32.02 -41.64 -124.34
CA GLY A 275 -32.32 -42.91 -125.01
C GLY A 275 -33.78 -43.36 -125.10
N LYS A 276 -34.60 -42.59 -125.84
CA LYS A 276 -35.68 -42.99 -126.77
C LYS A 276 -36.89 -43.87 -126.31
N SER A 277 -38.04 -43.26 -126.60
CA SER A 277 -39.43 -43.71 -126.74
C SER A 277 -39.70 -45.00 -127.56
N ASN A 278 -40.89 -45.57 -127.28
CA ASN A 278 -41.77 -46.49 -128.05
C ASN A 278 -41.63 -48.00 -127.76
N ILE A 279 -42.62 -48.58 -127.05
CA ILE A 279 -43.93 -49.08 -127.55
C ILE A 279 -44.94 -49.03 -126.40
#